data_AF-A0A178WK91-F1
#
_entry.id   AF-A0A178WK91-F1
#
_cell.length_a   1.000
_cell.length_b   1.000
_cell.length_c   1.000
_cell.angle_alpha   90.00
_cell.angle_beta   90.00
_cell.angle_gamma   90.00
#
_symmetry.space_group_name_H-M   'P 1'
#
loop_
_entity.id
_entity.type
_entity.pdbx_description
1 polymer ?
#
loop_
_entity_poly.entity_id
_entity_poly.type
_entity_poly.pdbx_seq_one_letter_code
_entity_poly.pdbx_strand_id
1 'polypeptide(L)'
;MVAHVNKPVYVCKNDTFVAAFPALETRITCGIDFPQVPAIGCQWFSWRPIHESSFAKDIASSRTFCVYEEVERMREAGLIKGGSLDNAIVCSAEHGWMNPPLRFDDEACRHKILDLIGDLSLVSRGGNGGLPVAHIVAYKAGHALHTDLARHLTMD
;
A
#
# COMPACT_ATOMS: atom_id res chain seq x y z
N MET A 1 10.15 9.32 -20.51
CA MET A 1 11.10 9.61 -19.42
C MET A 1 10.47 9.18 -18.10
N VAL A 2 11.26 8.64 -17.17
CA VAL A 2 10.80 8.39 -15.79
C VAL A 2 10.72 9.74 -15.08
N ALA A 3 9.62 10.02 -14.37
CA ALA A 3 9.48 11.28 -13.65
C ALA A 3 10.43 11.31 -12.45
N HIS A 4 11.32 12.31 -12.39
CA HIS A 4 12.18 12.55 -11.23
C HIS A 4 11.51 13.58 -10.32
N VAL A 5 11.48 13.30 -9.02
CA VAL A 5 11.00 14.26 -8.02
C VAL A 5 12.17 15.18 -7.63
N ASN A 6 12.06 16.47 -7.95
CA ASN A 6 13.14 17.45 -7.72
C ASN A 6 12.97 18.26 -6.43
N LYS A 7 11.75 18.32 -5.90
CA LYS A 7 11.39 18.95 -4.62
C LYS A 7 10.43 18.01 -3.87
N PRO A 8 10.41 18.00 -2.53
CA PRO A 8 9.43 17.22 -1.79
C PRO A 8 7.99 17.57 -2.20
N VAL A 9 7.18 16.56 -2.45
CA VAL A 9 5.74 16.68 -2.70
C VAL A 9 5.03 15.81 -1.67
N TYR A 10 4.04 16.35 -0.97
CA TYR A 10 3.33 15.60 0.05
C TYR A 10 1.86 15.99 0.12
N VAL A 11 1.03 15.04 0.53
CA VAL A 11 -0.36 15.26 0.90
C VAL A 11 -0.60 14.62 2.26
N CYS A 12 -1.34 15.32 3.12
CA CYS A 12 -1.66 14.86 4.45
C CYS A 12 -3.13 15.10 4.79
N LYS A 13 -3.67 14.24 5.65
CA LYS A 13 -4.99 14.38 6.24
C LYS A 13 -4.94 13.80 7.65
N ASN A 14 -5.13 14.65 8.66
CA ASN A 14 -4.95 14.29 10.07
C ASN A 14 -3.54 13.70 10.32
N ASP A 15 -3.46 12.48 10.84
CA ASP A 15 -2.23 11.74 11.10
C ASP A 15 -1.79 10.83 9.94
N THR A 16 -2.49 10.90 8.81
CA THR A 16 -2.20 10.11 7.61
C THR A 16 -1.47 10.98 6.58
N PHE A 17 -0.44 10.45 5.93
CA PHE A 17 0.27 11.16 4.87
C PHE A 17 0.83 10.23 3.80
N VAL A 18 1.08 10.81 2.63
CA VAL A 18 2.02 10.26 1.66
C VAL A 18 2.90 11.38 1.12
N ALA A 19 4.21 11.13 1.05
CA ALA A 19 5.22 12.08 0.62
C ALA A 19 6.19 11.43 -0.36
N ALA A 20 6.58 12.16 -1.40
CA ALA A 20 7.65 11.80 -2.31
C ALA A 20 8.81 12.77 -2.11
N PHE A 21 9.97 12.24 -1.75
CA PHE A 21 11.21 12.99 -1.57
C PHE A 21 12.15 12.76 -2.76
N PRO A 22 12.91 13.78 -3.18
CA PRO A 22 14.00 13.59 -4.15
C PRO A 22 14.96 12.49 -3.68
N ALA A 23 15.26 11.55 -4.58
CA ALA A 23 16.17 10.44 -4.31
C ALA A 23 16.89 10.03 -5.59
N LEU A 24 18.01 9.32 -5.44
CA LEU A 24 18.79 8.79 -6.58
C LEU A 24 18.14 7.54 -7.19
N GLU A 25 17.34 6.83 -6.40
CA GLU A 25 16.69 5.57 -6.77
C GLU A 25 15.26 5.56 -6.24
N THR A 26 14.37 4.80 -6.90
CA THR A 26 13.02 4.57 -6.40
C THR A 26 13.06 3.74 -5.13
N ARG A 27 12.40 4.23 -4.08
CA ARG A 27 12.18 3.52 -2.82
C ARG A 27 10.76 3.77 -2.35
N ILE A 28 10.07 2.75 -1.87
CA ILE A 28 8.73 2.88 -1.31
C ILE A 28 8.77 2.37 0.14
N THR A 29 8.40 3.22 1.08
CA THR A 29 8.21 2.86 2.48
C THR A 29 6.74 3.03 2.83
N CYS A 30 6.08 1.97 3.27
CA CYS A 30 4.75 2.06 3.83
C CYS A 30 4.79 1.74 5.32
N GLY A 31 4.03 2.51 6.09
CA GLY A 31 3.70 2.24 7.47
C GLY A 31 2.20 2.07 7.64
N ILE A 32 1.80 1.05 8.36
CA ILE A 32 0.40 0.80 8.76
C ILE A 32 0.29 0.83 10.27
N ASP A 33 -0.90 1.14 10.79
CA ASP A 33 -1.18 1.19 12.21
C ASP A 33 -2.62 0.74 12.50
N PHE A 34 -2.76 -0.48 13.00
CA PHE A 34 -4.02 -1.12 13.37
C PHE A 34 -4.01 -1.47 14.87
N PRO A 35 -4.10 -0.46 15.77
CA PRO A 35 -3.98 -0.68 17.21
C PRO A 35 -5.09 -1.56 17.78
N GLN A 36 -6.25 -1.60 17.14
CA GLN A 36 -7.39 -2.45 17.50
C GLN A 36 -7.22 -3.91 17.08
N VAL A 37 -6.23 -4.25 16.24
CA VAL A 37 -5.95 -5.61 15.79
C VAL A 37 -4.47 -5.95 16.03
N PRO A 38 -4.10 -6.42 17.24
CA PRO A 38 -2.70 -6.59 17.65
C PRO A 38 -1.85 -7.48 16.72
N ALA A 39 -2.46 -8.48 16.07
CA ALA A 39 -1.77 -9.37 15.13
C ALA A 39 -1.36 -8.67 13.81
N ILE A 40 -1.97 -7.53 13.48
CA ILE A 40 -1.51 -6.61 12.44
C ILE A 40 -0.61 -5.56 13.09
N GLY A 41 -1.14 -4.82 14.06
CA GLY A 41 -0.41 -3.81 14.84
C GLY A 41 0.15 -2.66 13.99
N CYS A 42 1.27 -2.11 14.44
CA CYS A 42 2.02 -1.09 13.72
C CYS A 42 3.21 -1.73 13.02
N GLN A 43 3.26 -1.60 11.70
CA GLN A 43 4.30 -2.22 10.87
C GLN A 43 4.86 -1.17 9.91
N TRP A 44 6.15 -1.31 9.60
CA TRP A 44 6.81 -0.55 8.56
C TRP A 44 7.56 -1.50 7.64
N PHE A 45 7.38 -1.32 6.34
CA PHE A 45 8.12 -2.06 5.33
C PHE A 45 8.67 -1.10 4.29
N SER A 46 9.91 -1.34 3.87
CA SER A 46 10.63 -0.49 2.92
C SER A 46 11.20 -1.34 1.80
N TRP A 47 10.80 -1.02 0.58
CA TRP A 47 11.07 -1.81 -0.62
C TRP A 47 11.72 -0.98 -1.72
N ARG A 48 12.58 -1.63 -2.52
CA ARG A 48 13.24 -1.06 -3.68
C ARG A 48 13.15 -2.04 -4.86
N PRO A 49 12.83 -1.59 -6.07
CA PRO A 49 12.89 -2.41 -7.28
C PRO A 49 14.34 -2.60 -7.76
N ILE A 50 15.17 -3.29 -6.97
CA ILE A 50 16.61 -3.48 -7.27
C ILE A 50 16.81 -4.33 -8.53
N HIS A 51 15.97 -5.35 -8.70
CA HIS A 51 15.98 -6.25 -9.85
C HIS A 51 14.58 -6.37 -10.44
N GLU A 52 14.47 -6.78 -11.71
CA GLU A 52 13.19 -7.05 -12.37
C GLU A 52 12.32 -8.04 -11.58
N SER A 53 12.95 -9.02 -10.91
CA SER A 53 12.26 -10.01 -10.08
C SER A 53 11.84 -9.52 -8.69
N SER A 54 12.28 -8.34 -8.24
CA SER A 54 12.01 -7.82 -6.88
C SER A 54 10.51 -7.68 -6.63
N PHE A 55 9.74 -7.17 -7.59
CA PHE A 55 8.29 -7.01 -7.41
C PHE A 55 7.60 -8.37 -7.24
N ALA A 56 7.92 -9.33 -8.12
CA ALA A 56 7.32 -10.66 -8.10
C ALA A 56 7.64 -11.44 -6.81
N LYS A 57 8.87 -11.32 -6.31
CA LYS A 57 9.34 -12.01 -5.11
C LYS A 57 8.84 -11.37 -3.82
N ASP A 58 8.87 -10.04 -3.74
CA ASP A 58 8.73 -9.35 -2.46
C ASP A 58 7.33 -8.78 -2.23
N ILE A 59 6.59 -8.44 -3.30
CA ILE A 59 5.35 -7.64 -3.21
C ILE A 59 4.15 -8.36 -3.82
N ALA A 60 4.28 -8.89 -5.04
CA ALA A 60 3.17 -9.34 -5.88
C ALA A 60 2.27 -10.39 -5.23
N SER A 61 2.83 -11.23 -4.36
CA SER A 61 2.09 -12.30 -3.69
C SER A 61 1.30 -11.82 -2.46
N SER A 62 1.36 -10.55 -2.06
CA SER A 62 0.70 -10.05 -0.84
C SER A 62 -0.81 -9.90 -1.04
N ARG A 63 -1.60 -10.73 -0.36
CA ARG A 63 -3.06 -10.73 -0.46
C ARG A 63 -3.65 -9.49 0.20
N THR A 64 -4.82 -9.08 -0.28
CA THR A 64 -5.63 -8.08 0.41
C THR A 64 -6.09 -8.62 1.76
N PHE A 65 -6.38 -7.71 2.70
CA PHE A 65 -6.72 -8.07 4.07
C PHE A 65 -7.92 -7.30 4.60
N CYS A 66 -8.61 -7.91 5.57
CA CYS A 66 -9.78 -7.32 6.22
C CYS A 66 -9.76 -7.58 7.72
N VAL A 67 -10.30 -6.64 8.49
CA VAL A 67 -10.59 -6.80 9.92
C VAL A 67 -11.94 -7.50 10.05
N TYR A 68 -11.97 -8.65 10.72
CA TYR A 68 -13.16 -9.52 10.81
C TYR A 68 -14.39 -8.76 11.34
N GLU A 69 -14.18 -7.94 12.37
CA GLU A 69 -15.21 -7.16 13.04
C GLU A 69 -15.87 -6.10 12.13
N GLU A 70 -15.26 -5.77 10.98
CA GLU A 70 -15.80 -4.85 9.99
C GLU A 70 -16.58 -5.55 8.87
N VAL A 71 -16.44 -6.88 8.73
CA VAL A 71 -16.96 -7.64 7.58
C VAL A 71 -18.48 -7.57 7.47
N GLU A 72 -19.20 -7.82 8.57
CA GLU A 72 -20.67 -7.83 8.55
C GLU A 72 -21.23 -6.46 8.16
N ARG A 73 -20.66 -5.38 8.72
CA ARG A 73 -21.04 -4.01 8.36
C ARG A 73 -20.80 -3.73 6.86
N MET A 74 -19.67 -4.17 6.31
CA MET A 74 -19.38 -3.99 4.89
C MET A 74 -20.35 -4.77 4.00
N ARG A 75 -20.73 -6.00 4.40
CA ARG A 75 -21.72 -6.81 3.68
C ARG A 75 -23.11 -6.18 3.70
N GLU A 76 -23.56 -5.71 4.86
CA GLU A 76 -24.84 -4.98 5.00
C GLU A 76 -24.87 -3.71 4.14
N ALA A 77 -23.73 -3.03 3.98
CA ALA A 77 -23.57 -1.90 3.07
C ALA A 77 -23.49 -2.29 1.57
N GLY A 78 -23.63 -3.58 1.25
CA GLY A 78 -23.56 -4.09 -0.13
C GLY A 78 -22.15 -4.15 -0.72
N LEU A 79 -21.11 -3.97 0.10
CA LEU A 79 -19.70 -4.09 -0.27
C LEU A 79 -19.20 -5.53 -0.08
N ILE A 80 -18.00 -5.83 -0.57
CA ILE A 80 -17.29 -7.11 -0.39
C ILE A 80 -18.11 -8.39 -0.67
N LYS A 81 -19.13 -8.30 -1.54
CA LYS A 81 -20.07 -9.41 -1.82
C LYS A 81 -19.42 -10.69 -2.37
N GLY A 82 -18.22 -10.57 -2.95
CA GLY A 82 -17.41 -11.70 -3.41
C GLY A 82 -16.26 -12.08 -2.48
N GLY A 83 -16.15 -11.46 -1.30
CA GLY A 83 -15.06 -11.71 -0.35
C GLY A 83 -15.16 -13.10 0.28
N SER A 84 -14.05 -13.85 0.24
CA SER A 84 -13.89 -15.15 0.90
C SER A 84 -12.46 -15.31 1.44
N LEU A 85 -12.23 -16.35 2.24
CA LEU A 85 -10.88 -16.68 2.72
C LEU A 85 -9.93 -17.13 1.60
N ASP A 86 -10.45 -17.40 0.39
CA ASP A 86 -9.65 -17.76 -0.78
C ASP A 86 -9.03 -16.53 -1.47
N ASN A 87 -9.63 -15.35 -1.30
CA ASN A 87 -9.20 -14.12 -1.96
C ASN A 87 -8.75 -13.00 -1.03
N ALA A 88 -8.91 -13.16 0.30
CA ALA A 88 -8.41 -12.23 1.30
C ALA A 88 -7.87 -12.97 2.53
N ILE A 89 -6.91 -12.35 3.22
CA ILE A 89 -6.56 -12.73 4.59
C ILE A 89 -7.43 -11.96 5.58
N VAL A 90 -7.98 -12.64 6.57
CA VAL A 90 -8.88 -12.02 7.55
C VAL A 90 -8.23 -12.09 8.92
N CYS A 91 -8.23 -10.98 9.63
CA CYS A 91 -7.70 -10.88 10.99
C CYS A 91 -8.78 -10.41 11.94
N SER A 92 -8.99 -11.13 13.03
CA SER A 92 -9.82 -10.70 14.15
C SER A 92 -8.97 -9.96 15.19
N ALA A 93 -9.58 -8.99 15.86
CA ALA A 93 -9.00 -8.32 17.01
C ALA A 93 -8.67 -9.29 18.16
N GLU A 94 -9.53 -10.30 18.38
CA GLU A 94 -9.40 -11.23 19.50
C GLU A 94 -8.62 -12.50 19.13
N HIS A 95 -8.83 -13.02 17.92
CA HIS A 95 -8.31 -14.33 17.51
C HIS A 95 -7.11 -14.25 16.56
N GLY A 96 -6.71 -13.05 16.13
CA GLY A 96 -5.64 -12.87 15.17
C GLY A 96 -6.01 -13.37 13.77
N TRP A 97 -5.04 -13.87 13.01
CA TRP A 97 -5.23 -14.32 11.63
C TRP A 97 -6.11 -15.58 11.55
N MET A 98 -7.20 -15.50 10.78
CA MET A 98 -8.19 -16.57 10.68
C MET A 98 -7.84 -17.64 9.64
N ASN A 99 -7.04 -17.30 8.63
CA ASN A 99 -6.64 -18.18 7.54
C ASN A 99 -5.12 -18.19 7.29
N PRO A 100 -4.31 -18.56 8.30
CA PRO A 100 -2.88 -18.79 8.11
C PRO A 100 -2.62 -20.00 7.17
N PRO A 101 -1.40 -20.12 6.60
CA PRO A 101 -0.26 -19.25 6.81
C PRO A 101 -0.37 -17.92 6.06
N LEU A 102 0.31 -16.90 6.59
CA LEU A 102 0.66 -15.73 5.81
C LEU A 102 1.74 -16.09 4.79
N ARG A 103 1.76 -15.38 3.67
CA ARG A 103 2.84 -15.49 2.67
C ARG A 103 4.09 -14.73 3.11
N PHE A 104 3.89 -13.70 3.92
CA PHE A 104 4.92 -12.89 4.57
C PHE A 104 4.44 -12.51 5.97
N ASP A 105 5.34 -12.42 6.95
CA ASP A 105 4.96 -12.03 8.32
C ASP A 105 4.34 -10.60 8.36
N ASP A 106 4.74 -9.75 7.41
CA ASP A 106 4.28 -8.38 7.18
C ASP A 106 3.38 -8.26 5.93
N GLU A 107 2.64 -9.32 5.56
CA GLU A 107 1.81 -9.39 4.34
C GLU A 107 0.84 -8.20 4.21
N ALA A 108 0.24 -7.73 5.30
CA ALA A 108 -0.63 -6.56 5.32
C ALA A 108 0.09 -5.27 4.92
N CYS A 109 1.30 -5.03 5.45
CA CYS A 109 2.09 -3.85 5.13
C CYS A 109 2.63 -3.90 3.69
N ARG A 110 3.03 -5.09 3.21
CA ARG A 110 3.45 -5.30 1.81
C ARG A 110 2.31 -5.12 0.82
N HIS A 111 1.09 -5.55 1.18
CA HIS A 111 -0.10 -5.27 0.37
C HIS A 111 -0.35 -3.76 0.22
N LYS A 112 -0.05 -2.94 1.25
CA LYS A 112 -0.12 -1.49 1.10
C LYS A 112 0.95 -0.88 0.20
N ILE A 113 2.12 -1.52 0.07
CA ILE A 113 3.06 -1.19 -1.01
C ILE A 113 2.49 -1.59 -2.37
N LEU A 114 1.89 -2.78 -2.48
CA LEU A 114 1.24 -3.24 -3.72
C LEU A 114 0.16 -2.27 -4.20
N ASP A 115 -0.73 -1.84 -3.29
CA ASP A 115 -1.76 -0.83 -3.53
C ASP A 115 -1.15 0.48 -4.06
N LEU A 116 -0.13 1.02 -3.36
CA LEU A 116 0.52 2.27 -3.73
C LEU A 116 1.23 2.19 -5.10
N ILE A 117 1.89 1.07 -5.41
CA ILE A 117 2.48 0.83 -6.74
C ILE A 117 1.38 0.87 -7.81
N GLY A 118 0.26 0.19 -7.56
CA GLY A 118 -0.89 0.19 -8.47
C GLY A 118 -1.46 1.59 -8.70
N ASP A 119 -1.71 2.35 -7.63
CA ASP A 119 -2.26 3.70 -7.71
C ASP A 119 -1.31 4.67 -8.45
N LEU A 120 0.00 4.61 -8.18
CA LEU A 120 0.99 5.41 -8.88
C LEU A 120 1.15 4.99 -10.35
N SER A 121 0.86 3.74 -10.70
CA SER A 121 0.88 3.30 -12.10
C SER A 121 -0.10 4.10 -12.99
N LEU A 122 -1.14 4.70 -12.40
CA LEU A 122 -2.11 5.54 -13.10
C LEU A 122 -1.52 6.85 -13.64
N VAL A 123 -0.37 7.30 -13.12
CA VAL A 123 0.35 8.47 -13.67
C VAL A 123 1.31 8.10 -14.80
N SER A 124 1.36 6.83 -15.20
CA SER A 124 2.19 6.40 -16.31
C SER A 124 1.89 7.18 -17.59
N ARG A 125 2.94 7.70 -18.23
CA ARG A 125 2.87 8.42 -19.50
C ARG A 125 4.01 8.00 -20.40
N GLY A 126 3.72 7.81 -21.68
CA GLY A 126 4.74 7.50 -22.69
C GLY A 126 5.49 6.18 -22.43
N GLY A 127 4.79 5.17 -21.89
CA GLY A 127 5.33 3.82 -21.70
C GLY A 127 6.26 3.64 -20.48
N ASN A 128 6.36 4.63 -19.58
CA ASN A 128 7.04 4.43 -18.30
C ASN A 128 6.16 3.59 -17.34
N GLY A 129 6.78 2.86 -16.41
CA GLY A 129 6.05 2.02 -15.43
C GLY A 129 5.33 2.78 -14.31
N GLY A 130 5.13 4.11 -14.46
CA GLY A 130 4.41 4.97 -13.51
C GLY A 130 5.09 5.27 -12.18
N LEU A 131 6.14 4.54 -11.79
CA LEU A 131 6.90 4.84 -10.57
C LEU A 131 7.93 5.95 -10.80
N PRO A 132 7.88 7.07 -10.03
CA PRO A 132 8.89 8.11 -10.12
C PRO A 132 10.21 7.68 -9.45
N VAL A 133 11.31 8.31 -9.86
CA VAL A 133 12.59 8.24 -9.12
C VAL A 133 12.48 9.16 -7.92
N ALA A 134 12.13 8.56 -6.78
CA ALA A 134 11.88 9.24 -5.51
C ALA A 134 11.90 8.23 -4.36
N HIS A 135 12.09 8.72 -3.13
CA HIS A 135 11.70 7.97 -1.94
C HIS A 135 10.28 8.36 -1.56
N ILE A 136 9.35 7.44 -1.78
CA ILE A 136 7.94 7.59 -1.44
C ILE A 136 7.71 6.99 -0.05
N VAL A 137 7.16 7.77 0.86
CA VAL A 137 6.82 7.36 2.22
C VAL A 137 5.33 7.55 2.44
N ALA A 138 4.62 6.48 2.73
CA ALA A 138 3.20 6.48 3.05
C ALA A 138 3.00 6.00 4.49
N TYR A 139 2.17 6.68 5.27
CA TYR A 139 1.77 6.23 6.59
C TYR A 139 0.25 6.30 6.72
N LYS A 140 -0.37 5.14 6.99
CA LYS A 140 -1.82 4.93 7.08
C LYS A 140 -2.60 5.34 5.80
N ALA A 141 -1.89 5.64 4.71
CA ALA A 141 -2.48 6.18 3.50
C ALA A 141 -3.23 5.11 2.72
N GLY A 142 -4.35 5.49 2.15
CA GLY A 142 -5.13 4.69 1.21
C GLY A 142 -5.26 5.38 -0.15
N HIS A 143 -6.00 4.75 -1.04
CA HIS A 143 -6.11 5.12 -2.46
C HIS A 143 -6.44 6.61 -2.71
N ALA A 144 -7.25 7.25 -1.86
CA ALA A 144 -7.58 8.66 -1.99
C ALA A 144 -6.33 9.55 -1.91
N LEU A 145 -5.50 9.38 -0.87
CA LEU A 145 -4.25 10.14 -0.71
C LEU A 145 -3.22 9.75 -1.77
N HIS A 146 -3.15 8.48 -2.17
CA HIS A 146 -2.26 8.05 -3.25
C HIS A 146 -2.61 8.76 -4.56
N THR A 147 -3.90 8.84 -4.89
CA THR A 147 -4.40 9.53 -6.08
C THR A 147 -4.14 11.03 -6.00
N ASP A 148 -4.31 11.64 -4.84
CA ASP A 148 -4.00 13.06 -4.64
C ASP A 148 -2.51 13.35 -4.85
N LEU A 149 -1.61 12.51 -4.31
CA LEU A 149 -0.18 12.63 -4.59
C LEU A 149 0.12 12.46 -6.08
N ALA A 150 -0.44 11.43 -6.71
CA ALA A 150 -0.30 11.17 -8.13
C ALA A 150 -0.64 12.40 -8.99
N ARG A 151 -1.74 13.10 -8.67
CA ARG A 151 -2.09 14.36 -9.35
C ARG A 151 -1.01 15.43 -9.19
N HIS A 152 -0.53 15.66 -7.96
CA HIS A 152 0.53 16.64 -7.71
C HIS A 152 1.82 16.32 -8.47
N LEU A 153 2.20 15.03 -8.55
CA LEU A 153 3.38 14.58 -9.30
C LEU A 153 3.28 14.78 -10.82
N THR A 154 2.08 15.01 -11.36
CA THR A 154 1.84 15.21 -12.80
C THR A 154 1.60 16.67 -13.20
N MET A 155 1.45 17.56 -12.22
CA MET A 155 1.21 18.99 -12.43
C MET A 155 2.51 19.82 -12.38
N ASP A 156 3.60 19.24 -11.91
CA ASP A 156 4.98 19.77 -11.98
C ASP A 156 5.73 19.19 -13.19
#